data_AF-A0A922HTB8-F1
#
_entry.id   AF-A0A922HTB8-F1
#
_cell.length_a   1.000
_cell.length_b   1.000
_cell.length_c   1.000
_cell.angle_alpha   90.00
_cell.angle_beta   90.00
_cell.angle_gamma   90.00
#
_symmetry.space_group_name_H-M   'P 1'
#
loop_
_entity.id
_entity.type
_entity.pdbx_description
1 polymer ?
#
loop_
_entity_poly.entity_id
_entity_poly.type
_entity_poly.pdbx_seq_one_letter_code
_entity_poly.pdbx_strand_id
1 'polypeptide(L)'
;MTLMPKCENVETSEGVQLTVSGVAQCKIKNEKEQLSIACEQFLGRNVDYIKGILQQTLEGNLRSILGTMTVEEIYRERDQFASLVREVASSELERMGIEILSFTIKDVYDNVNYLESLGKAKIAEIKRNAAIGVANAERDAGIKEAECQKAAMDVKYSADAKIEDATRDYLTQKAMFEAEVNAKKAEANLAFDLRSTHLQQEISKQQKFIELIERKKLTELQDQEIVLAENDLKAKVNLLADAQLYEICQLTEGKKRQILAAAEADAERIKLIGQAESDAAEIRGRAEAHGMLTKASALKQFGEAAILSLTLENLPKIAAEISAPLSKTDEIVLLSGDTGNLTKVVSQIPPTLQAMTGIDVKKTLSKITGAH
;
A
#
# COMPACT_ATOMS: atom_id res chain seq x y z
N MET A 1 -82.78 -57.21 -79.66
CA MET A 1 -82.13 -58.42 -79.09
C MET A 1 -80.73 -58.04 -78.62
N THR A 2 -80.26 -58.65 -77.53
CA THR A 2 -78.90 -58.43 -77.01
C THR A 2 -78.06 -59.65 -77.33
N LEU A 3 -76.87 -59.42 -77.89
CA LEU A 3 -75.90 -60.43 -78.27
C LEU A 3 -74.59 -60.16 -77.51
N MET A 4 -73.85 -61.20 -77.17
CA MET A 4 -72.58 -61.11 -76.45
C MET A 4 -71.48 -61.80 -77.26
N PRO A 5 -71.01 -61.21 -78.39
CA PRO A 5 -69.94 -61.78 -79.19
C PRO A 5 -68.66 -61.91 -78.35
N LYS A 6 -68.06 -63.10 -78.33
CA LYS A 6 -66.81 -63.37 -77.62
C LYS A 6 -65.76 -63.89 -78.60
N CYS A 7 -64.59 -63.27 -78.59
CA CYS A 7 -63.42 -63.75 -79.31
C CYS A 7 -62.34 -64.15 -78.32
N GLU A 8 -62.00 -65.43 -78.29
CA GLU A 8 -60.95 -66.00 -77.43
C GLU A 8 -59.66 -66.19 -78.23
N ASN A 9 -58.52 -65.93 -77.59
CA ASN A 9 -57.17 -66.23 -78.09
C ASN A 9 -56.88 -65.68 -79.51
N VAL A 10 -57.29 -64.44 -79.78
CA VAL A 10 -57.01 -63.80 -81.06
C VAL A 10 -55.72 -63.01 -80.96
N GLU A 11 -54.82 -63.21 -81.92
CA GLU A 11 -53.55 -62.50 -82.02
C GLU A 11 -53.77 -61.09 -82.59
N THR A 12 -53.25 -60.09 -81.87
CA THR A 12 -53.16 -58.70 -82.32
C THR A 12 -52.03 -58.51 -83.34
N SER A 13 -51.89 -57.32 -83.91
CA SER A 13 -50.80 -57.00 -84.86
C SER A 13 -49.39 -57.26 -84.33
N GLU A 14 -49.22 -57.25 -83.00
CA GLU A 14 -47.95 -57.51 -82.31
C GLU A 14 -47.77 -58.98 -81.86
N GLY A 15 -48.71 -59.86 -82.21
CA GLY A 15 -48.68 -61.28 -81.82
C GLY A 15 -49.10 -61.56 -80.38
N VAL A 16 -49.61 -60.56 -79.64
CA VAL A 16 -50.15 -60.76 -78.29
C VAL A 16 -51.58 -61.32 -78.39
N GLN A 17 -51.81 -62.47 -77.74
CA GLN A 17 -53.12 -63.12 -77.68
C GLN A 17 -54.03 -62.44 -76.66
N LEU A 18 -55.14 -61.87 -77.15
CA LEU A 18 -56.18 -61.24 -76.35
C LEU A 18 -57.49 -62.03 -76.41
N THR A 19 -58.26 -61.94 -75.34
CA THR A 19 -59.67 -62.32 -75.29
C THR A 19 -60.53 -61.09 -75.09
N VAL A 20 -61.49 -60.87 -76.00
CA VAL A 20 -62.36 -59.71 -76.00
C VAL A 20 -63.83 -60.14 -76.03
N SER A 21 -64.63 -59.54 -75.16
CA SER A 21 -66.07 -59.73 -75.09
C SER A 21 -66.78 -58.41 -75.38
N GLY A 22 -67.66 -58.41 -76.39
CA GLY A 22 -68.53 -57.29 -76.71
C GLY A 22 -69.96 -57.50 -76.19
N VAL A 23 -70.73 -56.42 -76.15
CA VAL A 23 -72.20 -56.45 -76.04
C VAL A 23 -72.76 -55.64 -77.20
N ALA A 24 -73.60 -56.28 -78.00
CA ALA A 24 -74.26 -55.67 -79.15
C ALA A 24 -75.78 -55.67 -78.94
N GLN A 25 -76.43 -54.53 -79.15
CA GLN A 25 -77.89 -54.43 -79.21
C GLN A 25 -78.31 -54.29 -80.66
N CYS A 26 -79.04 -55.28 -81.18
CA CYS A 26 -79.49 -55.33 -82.56
C CYS A 26 -81.03 -55.32 -82.64
N LYS A 27 -81.60 -54.71 -83.67
CA LYS A 27 -83.03 -54.80 -84.01
C LYS A 27 -83.19 -55.13 -85.49
N ILE A 28 -84.35 -55.68 -85.88
CA ILE A 28 -84.71 -55.78 -87.29
C ILE A 28 -85.09 -54.37 -87.77
N LYS A 29 -84.62 -53.98 -88.96
CA LYS A 29 -84.88 -52.65 -89.53
C LYS A 29 -86.33 -52.57 -90.05
N ASN A 30 -87.01 -51.46 -89.80
CA ASN A 30 -88.44 -51.28 -90.12
C ASN A 30 -88.69 -50.67 -91.51
N GLU A 31 -87.76 -50.85 -92.45
CA GLU A 31 -87.90 -50.42 -93.84
C GLU A 31 -88.43 -51.57 -94.69
N LYS A 32 -89.32 -51.30 -95.64
CA LYS A 32 -90.05 -52.35 -96.39
C LYS A 32 -89.13 -53.35 -97.09
N GLU A 33 -88.03 -52.88 -97.70
CA GLU A 33 -87.06 -53.71 -98.41
C GLU A 33 -86.25 -54.58 -97.44
N GLN A 34 -85.73 -53.98 -96.38
CA GLN A 34 -84.91 -54.62 -95.35
C GLN A 34 -85.73 -55.63 -94.52
N LEU A 35 -87.00 -55.32 -94.26
CA LEU A 35 -87.94 -56.23 -93.60
C LEU A 35 -88.24 -57.45 -94.48
N SER A 36 -88.37 -57.29 -95.80
CA SER A 36 -88.52 -58.42 -96.73
C SER A 36 -87.31 -59.35 -96.69
N ILE A 37 -86.09 -58.80 -96.70
CA ILE A 37 -84.84 -59.57 -96.58
C ILE A 37 -84.77 -60.32 -95.24
N ALA A 38 -85.06 -59.64 -94.12
CA ALA A 38 -85.10 -60.27 -92.81
C ALA A 38 -86.17 -61.38 -92.71
N CYS A 39 -87.34 -61.19 -93.33
CA CYS A 39 -88.36 -62.22 -93.41
C CYS A 39 -87.92 -63.41 -94.27
N GLU A 40 -87.32 -63.21 -95.44
CA GLU A 40 -86.82 -64.31 -96.28
C GLU A 40 -85.78 -65.17 -95.54
N GLN A 41 -84.86 -64.53 -94.81
CA GLN A 41 -83.79 -65.21 -94.10
C GLN A 41 -84.23 -65.90 -92.80
N PHE A 42 -85.14 -65.29 -92.04
CA PHE A 42 -85.43 -65.69 -90.65
C PHE A 42 -86.87 -66.17 -90.37
N LEU A 43 -87.82 -66.04 -91.30
CA LEU A 43 -89.20 -66.51 -91.08
C LEU A 43 -89.23 -68.04 -90.88
N GLY A 44 -89.93 -68.48 -89.83
CA GLY A 44 -90.00 -69.90 -89.45
C GLY A 44 -88.75 -70.46 -88.77
N ARG A 45 -87.70 -69.65 -88.51
CA ARG A 45 -86.53 -70.05 -87.73
C ARG A 45 -86.72 -69.81 -86.23
N ASN A 46 -85.98 -70.54 -85.41
CA ASN A 46 -85.94 -70.32 -83.95
C ASN A 46 -85.14 -69.04 -83.63
N VAL A 47 -85.56 -68.29 -82.61
CA VAL A 47 -84.86 -67.10 -82.10
C VAL A 47 -83.40 -67.38 -81.76
N ASP A 48 -83.06 -68.56 -81.25
CA ASP A 48 -81.66 -68.90 -80.91
C ASP A 48 -80.81 -69.19 -82.15
N TYR A 49 -81.42 -69.66 -83.25
CA TYR A 49 -80.74 -69.76 -84.56
C TYR A 49 -80.44 -68.37 -85.13
N ILE A 50 -81.38 -67.43 -85.00
CA ILE A 50 -81.18 -66.03 -85.39
C ILE A 50 -80.03 -65.42 -84.57
N LYS A 51 -80.05 -65.55 -83.23
CA LYS A 51 -78.95 -65.08 -82.37
C LYS A 51 -77.60 -65.70 -82.76
N GLY A 52 -77.57 -67.01 -83.05
CA GLY A 52 -76.35 -67.73 -83.40
C GLY A 52 -75.67 -67.18 -84.66
N ILE A 53 -76.42 -66.96 -85.74
CA ILE A 53 -75.88 -66.35 -86.98
C ILE A 53 -75.30 -64.95 -86.67
N LEU A 54 -76.07 -64.10 -86.00
CA LEU A 54 -75.68 -62.72 -85.75
C LEU A 54 -74.47 -62.62 -84.80
N GLN A 55 -74.39 -63.52 -83.82
CA GLN A 55 -73.23 -63.65 -82.95
C GLN A 55 -71.99 -64.09 -83.75
N GLN A 56 -72.10 -65.07 -84.65
CA GLN A 56 -70.99 -65.50 -85.51
C GLN A 56 -70.50 -64.38 -86.45
N THR A 57 -71.41 -63.62 -87.07
CA THR A 57 -71.06 -62.44 -87.90
C THR A 57 -70.36 -61.36 -87.07
N LEU A 58 -70.85 -61.05 -85.87
CA LEU A 58 -70.21 -60.08 -84.98
C LEU A 58 -68.84 -60.56 -84.47
N GLU A 59 -68.68 -61.85 -84.16
CA GLU A 59 -67.39 -62.45 -83.76
C GLU A 59 -66.39 -62.51 -84.92
N GLY A 60 -66.86 -62.71 -86.15
CA GLY A 60 -66.03 -62.62 -87.36
C GLY A 60 -65.42 -61.22 -87.51
N ASN A 61 -66.25 -60.18 -87.47
CA ASN A 61 -65.82 -58.80 -87.59
C ASN A 61 -64.97 -58.35 -86.40
N LEU A 62 -65.36 -58.68 -85.16
CA LEU A 62 -64.61 -58.38 -83.95
C LEU A 62 -63.19 -58.97 -84.02
N ARG A 63 -63.06 -60.24 -84.45
CA ARG A 63 -61.76 -60.90 -84.68
C ARG A 63 -60.94 -60.21 -85.78
N SER A 64 -61.59 -59.82 -86.88
CA SER A 64 -60.91 -59.16 -88.01
C SER A 64 -60.30 -57.82 -87.63
N ILE A 65 -61.03 -56.97 -86.88
CA ILE A 65 -60.49 -55.67 -86.45
C ILE A 65 -59.42 -55.86 -85.36
N LEU A 66 -59.60 -56.80 -84.43
CA LEU A 66 -58.62 -57.05 -83.36
C LEU A 66 -57.23 -57.42 -83.90
N GLY A 67 -57.16 -58.17 -85.01
CA GLY A 67 -55.89 -58.51 -85.65
C GLY A 67 -55.17 -57.35 -86.35
N THR A 68 -55.85 -56.20 -86.56
CA THR A 68 -55.28 -55.03 -87.23
C THR A 68 -54.75 -53.95 -86.28
N MET A 69 -55.08 -54.02 -85.00
CA MET A 69 -54.74 -53.00 -83.99
C MET A 69 -53.72 -53.51 -82.97
N THR A 70 -53.04 -52.58 -82.30
CA THR A 70 -52.13 -52.87 -81.19
C THR A 70 -52.88 -53.04 -79.86
N VAL A 71 -52.24 -53.70 -78.88
CA VAL A 71 -52.83 -53.93 -77.55
C VAL A 71 -53.11 -52.59 -76.83
N GLU A 72 -52.20 -51.63 -76.99
CA GLU A 72 -52.24 -50.30 -76.39
C GLU A 72 -53.40 -49.46 -76.93
N GLU A 73 -53.64 -49.48 -78.23
CA GLU A 73 -54.79 -48.81 -78.86
C GLU A 73 -56.11 -49.43 -78.40
N ILE A 74 -56.23 -50.77 -78.44
CA ILE A 74 -57.44 -51.48 -77.97
C ILE A 74 -57.72 -51.17 -76.49
N TYR A 75 -56.68 -51.03 -75.65
CA TYR A 75 -56.85 -50.74 -74.23
C TYR A 75 -57.19 -49.26 -73.93
N ARG A 76 -56.56 -48.31 -74.64
CA ARG A 76 -56.73 -46.86 -74.44
C ARG A 76 -57.96 -46.30 -75.15
N GLU A 77 -58.23 -46.73 -76.38
CA GLU A 77 -59.21 -46.15 -77.31
C GLU A 77 -60.37 -47.11 -77.59
N ARG A 78 -60.92 -47.69 -76.50
CA ARG A 78 -62.00 -48.69 -76.55
C ARG A 78 -63.21 -48.26 -77.37
N ASP A 79 -63.57 -46.98 -77.30
CA ASP A 79 -64.72 -46.42 -78.03
C ASP A 79 -64.46 -46.30 -79.54
N GLN A 80 -63.21 -46.04 -79.94
CA GLN A 80 -62.80 -46.00 -81.35
C GLN A 80 -62.81 -47.42 -81.94
N PHE A 81 -62.23 -48.39 -81.22
CA PHE A 81 -62.30 -49.80 -81.59
C PHE A 81 -63.76 -50.30 -81.67
N ALA A 82 -64.62 -49.95 -80.71
CA ALA A 82 -66.04 -50.28 -80.74
C ALA A 82 -66.77 -49.66 -81.95
N SER A 83 -66.40 -48.44 -82.35
CA SER A 83 -66.96 -47.75 -83.51
C SER A 83 -66.56 -48.40 -84.83
N LEU A 84 -65.28 -48.78 -84.98
CA LEU A 84 -64.77 -49.49 -86.16
C LEU A 84 -65.44 -50.86 -86.34
N VAL A 85 -65.57 -51.64 -85.26
CA VAL A 85 -66.27 -52.94 -85.29
C VAL A 85 -67.75 -52.75 -85.66
N ARG A 86 -68.40 -51.69 -85.15
CA ARG A 86 -69.78 -51.35 -85.51
C ARG A 86 -69.91 -51.01 -86.99
N GLU A 87 -69.02 -50.20 -87.54
CA GLU A 87 -69.09 -49.74 -88.93
C GLU A 87 -69.01 -50.93 -89.91
N VAL A 88 -68.00 -51.79 -89.76
CA VAL A 88 -67.83 -52.97 -90.61
C VAL A 88 -68.97 -53.97 -90.43
N ALA A 89 -69.36 -54.27 -89.19
CA ALA A 89 -70.47 -55.19 -88.93
C ALA A 89 -71.84 -54.67 -89.38
N SER A 90 -72.05 -53.35 -89.46
CA SER A 90 -73.32 -52.78 -89.95
C SER A 90 -73.52 -53.12 -91.43
N SER A 91 -72.48 -52.99 -92.27
CA SER A 91 -72.53 -53.35 -93.69
C SER A 91 -72.86 -54.84 -93.95
N GLU A 92 -72.46 -55.75 -93.05
CA GLU A 92 -72.83 -57.16 -93.15
C GLU A 92 -74.24 -57.47 -92.61
N LEU A 93 -74.62 -56.85 -91.49
CA LEU A 93 -75.92 -57.09 -90.86
C LEU A 93 -77.09 -56.43 -91.62
N GLU A 94 -76.85 -55.31 -92.32
CA GLU A 94 -77.82 -54.71 -93.24
C GLU A 94 -78.17 -55.63 -94.42
N ARG A 95 -77.26 -56.51 -94.85
CA ARG A 95 -77.57 -57.55 -95.85
C ARG A 95 -78.49 -58.65 -95.32
N MET A 96 -78.71 -58.69 -94.00
CA MET A 96 -79.67 -59.58 -93.33
C MET A 96 -80.90 -58.82 -92.79
N GLY A 97 -81.05 -57.52 -93.10
CA GLY A 97 -82.16 -56.69 -92.63
C GLY A 97 -82.08 -56.23 -91.17
N ILE A 98 -80.86 -56.20 -90.59
CA ILE A 98 -80.65 -55.99 -89.15
C ILE A 98 -79.75 -54.77 -88.89
N GLU A 99 -80.19 -53.94 -87.94
CA GLU A 99 -79.54 -52.68 -87.56
C GLU A 99 -78.91 -52.82 -86.16
N ILE A 100 -77.63 -52.41 -86.03
CA ILE A 100 -76.95 -52.30 -84.74
C ILE A 100 -77.34 -50.97 -84.08
N LEU A 101 -78.07 -51.03 -82.95
CA LEU A 101 -78.41 -49.86 -82.12
C LEU A 101 -77.19 -49.35 -81.36
N SER A 102 -76.47 -50.25 -80.70
CA SER A 102 -75.25 -49.97 -79.95
C SER A 102 -74.32 -51.17 -79.93
N PHE A 103 -73.03 -50.88 -79.88
CA PHE A 103 -71.97 -51.85 -79.69
C PHE A 103 -70.99 -51.28 -78.65
N THR A 104 -70.71 -52.04 -77.60
CA THR A 104 -69.81 -51.63 -76.52
C THR A 104 -68.93 -52.80 -76.13
N ILE A 105 -67.63 -52.55 -75.94
CA ILE A 105 -66.73 -53.56 -75.37
C ILE A 105 -67.02 -53.70 -73.88
N LYS A 106 -67.17 -54.95 -73.42
CA LYS A 106 -67.42 -55.28 -72.01
C LYS A 106 -66.11 -55.55 -71.30
N ASP A 107 -65.39 -56.57 -71.75
CA ASP A 107 -64.17 -57.07 -71.12
C ASP A 107 -63.06 -57.26 -72.17
N VAL A 108 -61.84 -56.84 -71.84
CA VAL A 108 -60.60 -57.10 -72.59
C VAL A 108 -59.60 -57.64 -71.59
N TYR A 109 -59.13 -58.86 -71.79
CA TYR A 109 -58.11 -59.48 -70.94
C TYR A 109 -57.16 -60.36 -71.76
N ASP A 110 -55.95 -60.49 -71.29
CA ASP A 110 -54.88 -61.31 -71.85
C ASP A 110 -54.66 -62.57 -71.00
N ASN A 111 -54.09 -63.61 -71.63
CA ASN A 111 -53.73 -64.85 -70.93
C ASN A 111 -52.26 -64.84 -70.43
N VAL A 112 -51.48 -63.81 -70.78
CA VAL A 112 -50.00 -63.79 -70.66
C VAL A 112 -49.49 -62.68 -69.71
N ASN A 113 -50.39 -61.93 -69.07
CA ASN A 113 -50.09 -60.81 -68.15
C ASN A 113 -49.18 -59.71 -68.76
N TYR A 114 -49.26 -59.51 -70.07
CA TYR A 114 -48.69 -58.38 -70.80
C TYR A 114 -49.29 -57.05 -70.31
N LEU A 115 -50.62 -56.96 -70.16
CA LEU A 115 -51.27 -55.72 -69.70
C LEU A 115 -50.86 -55.35 -68.27
N GLU A 116 -50.73 -56.35 -67.40
CA GLU A 116 -50.25 -56.16 -66.03
C GLU A 116 -48.79 -55.65 -66.00
N SER A 117 -47.96 -56.16 -66.91
CA SER A 117 -46.55 -55.79 -67.05
C SER A 117 -46.37 -54.36 -67.57
N LEU A 118 -47.18 -53.94 -68.55
CA LEU A 118 -47.26 -52.56 -69.03
C LEU A 118 -47.65 -51.59 -67.89
N GLY A 119 -48.63 -51.98 -67.06
CA GLY A 119 -49.04 -51.24 -65.87
C GLY A 119 -47.91 -51.09 -64.84
N LYS A 120 -47.18 -52.16 -64.55
CA LYS A 120 -46.04 -52.16 -63.61
C LYS A 120 -44.95 -51.15 -64.01
N ALA A 121 -44.60 -51.10 -65.30
CA ALA A 121 -43.61 -50.15 -65.81
C ALA A 121 -44.05 -48.68 -65.58
N LYS A 122 -45.30 -48.34 -65.93
CA LYS A 122 -45.81 -46.97 -65.75
C LYS A 122 -45.94 -46.58 -64.28
N ILE A 123 -46.35 -47.51 -63.41
CA ILE A 123 -46.40 -47.29 -61.96
C ILE A 123 -44.99 -47.02 -61.39
N ALA A 124 -43.97 -47.74 -61.85
CA ALA A 124 -42.58 -47.51 -61.43
C ALA A 124 -42.06 -46.13 -61.87
N GLU A 125 -42.38 -45.70 -63.10
CA GLU A 125 -42.05 -44.36 -63.62
C GLU A 125 -42.71 -43.25 -62.79
N ILE A 126 -44.01 -43.36 -62.51
CA ILE A 126 -44.76 -42.39 -61.69
C ILE A 126 -44.17 -42.31 -60.27
N LYS A 127 -43.88 -43.46 -59.64
CA LYS A 127 -43.25 -43.51 -58.32
C LYS A 127 -41.86 -42.86 -58.32
N ARG A 128 -41.04 -43.10 -59.35
CA ARG A 128 -39.72 -42.46 -59.50
C ARG A 128 -39.84 -40.95 -59.65
N ASN A 129 -40.75 -40.47 -60.49
CA ASN A 129 -40.95 -39.03 -60.71
C ASN A 129 -41.50 -38.35 -59.45
N ALA A 130 -42.40 -38.99 -58.71
CA ALA A 130 -42.88 -38.52 -57.42
C ALA A 130 -41.73 -38.43 -56.38
N ALA A 131 -40.88 -39.45 -56.28
CA ALA A 131 -39.72 -39.44 -55.38
C ALA A 131 -38.72 -38.33 -55.72
N ILE A 132 -38.45 -38.09 -57.01
CA ILE A 132 -37.62 -36.95 -57.47
C ILE A 132 -38.27 -35.61 -57.10
N GLY A 133 -39.58 -35.49 -57.25
CA GLY A 133 -40.34 -34.29 -56.85
C GLY A 133 -40.23 -33.99 -55.35
N VAL A 134 -40.39 -35.01 -54.50
CA VAL A 134 -40.22 -34.89 -53.04
C VAL A 134 -38.79 -34.49 -52.68
N ALA A 135 -37.78 -35.18 -53.22
CA ALA A 135 -36.38 -34.90 -52.92
C ALA A 135 -35.95 -33.48 -53.32
N ASN A 136 -36.45 -32.95 -54.45
CA ASN A 136 -36.22 -31.57 -54.86
C ASN A 136 -36.91 -30.58 -53.90
N ALA A 137 -38.15 -30.84 -53.51
CA ALA A 137 -38.89 -30.00 -52.56
C ALA A 137 -38.24 -29.96 -51.18
N GLU A 138 -37.78 -31.10 -50.66
CA GLU A 138 -37.04 -31.19 -49.39
C GLU A 138 -35.71 -30.45 -49.46
N ARG A 139 -34.94 -30.60 -50.55
CA ARG A 139 -33.68 -29.87 -50.77
C ARG A 139 -33.90 -28.36 -50.79
N ASP A 140 -34.90 -27.89 -51.55
CA ASP A 140 -35.15 -26.46 -51.71
C ASP A 140 -35.72 -25.83 -50.42
N ALA A 141 -36.52 -26.59 -49.67
CA ALA A 141 -36.94 -26.21 -48.31
C ALA A 141 -35.75 -26.12 -47.35
N GLY A 142 -34.86 -27.12 -47.33
CA GLY A 142 -33.67 -27.15 -46.48
C GLY A 142 -32.66 -26.04 -46.78
N ILE A 143 -32.46 -25.69 -48.06
CA ILE A 143 -31.65 -24.51 -48.45
C ILE A 143 -32.27 -23.25 -47.85
N LYS A 144 -33.58 -23.06 -48.03
CA LYS A 144 -34.28 -21.86 -47.55
C LYS A 144 -34.31 -21.77 -46.02
N GLU A 145 -34.42 -22.89 -45.33
CA GLU A 145 -34.29 -22.96 -43.88
C GLU A 145 -32.87 -22.56 -43.44
N ALA A 146 -31.83 -23.11 -44.06
CA ALA A 146 -30.45 -22.78 -43.74
C ALA A 146 -30.12 -21.29 -43.99
N GLU A 147 -30.64 -20.70 -45.07
CA GLU A 147 -30.55 -19.25 -45.34
C GLU A 147 -31.23 -18.41 -44.25
N CYS A 148 -32.48 -18.78 -43.89
CA CYS A 148 -33.22 -18.11 -42.82
C CYS A 148 -32.53 -18.24 -41.46
N GLN A 149 -32.01 -19.42 -41.13
CA GLN A 149 -31.26 -19.66 -39.88
C GLN A 149 -29.97 -18.81 -39.86
N LYS A 150 -29.21 -18.77 -40.97
CA LYS A 150 -28.02 -17.93 -41.07
C LYS A 150 -28.34 -16.45 -40.88
N ALA A 151 -29.33 -15.93 -41.60
CA ALA A 151 -29.76 -14.53 -41.44
C ALA A 151 -30.24 -14.22 -40.01
N ALA A 152 -30.94 -15.14 -39.35
CA ALA A 152 -31.35 -15.00 -37.96
C ALA A 152 -30.16 -15.02 -36.98
N MET A 153 -29.13 -15.83 -37.24
CA MET A 153 -27.88 -15.83 -36.47
C MET A 153 -27.08 -14.54 -36.68
N ASP A 154 -26.93 -14.07 -37.92
CA ASP A 154 -26.24 -12.82 -38.25
C ASP A 154 -26.89 -11.62 -37.52
N VAL A 155 -28.24 -11.56 -37.50
CA VAL A 155 -28.97 -10.53 -36.73
C VAL A 155 -28.72 -10.67 -35.23
N LYS A 156 -28.77 -11.89 -34.65
CA LYS A 156 -28.47 -12.12 -33.23
C LYS A 156 -27.06 -11.68 -32.87
N TYR A 157 -26.03 -12.15 -33.58
CA TYR A 157 -24.65 -11.75 -33.33
C TYR A 157 -24.45 -10.23 -33.47
N SER A 158 -25.14 -9.57 -34.40
CA SER A 158 -25.10 -8.10 -34.53
C SER A 158 -25.78 -7.36 -33.38
N ALA A 159 -26.73 -7.99 -32.70
CA ALA A 159 -27.40 -7.45 -31.52
C ALA A 159 -26.55 -7.71 -30.25
N ASP A 160 -26.06 -8.94 -30.09
CA ASP A 160 -25.19 -9.34 -28.98
C ASP A 160 -23.91 -8.49 -28.95
N ALA A 161 -23.28 -8.25 -30.10
CA ALA A 161 -22.12 -7.36 -30.20
C ALA A 161 -22.42 -5.93 -29.70
N LYS A 162 -23.60 -5.37 -30.02
CA LYS A 162 -24.02 -4.03 -29.55
C LYS A 162 -24.31 -4.03 -28.04
N ILE A 163 -24.82 -5.13 -27.49
CA ILE A 163 -25.05 -5.28 -26.04
C ILE A 163 -23.72 -5.33 -25.30
N GLU A 164 -22.75 -6.09 -25.81
CA GLU A 164 -21.40 -6.17 -25.23
C GLU A 164 -20.63 -4.85 -25.35
N ASP A 165 -20.70 -4.15 -26.49
CA ASP A 165 -20.12 -2.81 -26.63
C ASP A 165 -20.73 -1.82 -25.62
N ALA A 166 -22.06 -1.77 -25.51
CA ALA A 166 -22.74 -0.91 -24.54
C ALA A 166 -22.39 -1.29 -23.08
N THR A 167 -22.22 -2.58 -22.80
CA THR A 167 -21.83 -3.09 -21.48
C THR A 167 -20.38 -2.72 -21.15
N ARG A 168 -19.45 -2.85 -22.10
CA ARG A 168 -18.05 -2.40 -21.97
C ARG A 168 -17.98 -0.91 -21.69
N ASP A 169 -18.74 -0.11 -22.43
CA ASP A 169 -18.73 1.35 -22.28
C ASP A 169 -19.32 1.78 -20.93
N TYR A 170 -20.41 1.13 -20.47
CA TYR A 170 -20.95 1.32 -19.12
C TYR A 170 -19.96 0.92 -18.02
N LEU A 171 -19.30 -0.24 -18.14
CA LEU A 171 -18.28 -0.69 -17.18
C LEU A 171 -17.07 0.25 -17.15
N THR A 172 -16.67 0.80 -18.30
CA THR A 172 -15.57 1.78 -18.41
C THR A 172 -15.94 3.08 -17.70
N GLN A 173 -17.14 3.63 -17.94
CA GLN A 173 -17.62 4.81 -17.23
C GLN A 173 -17.73 4.57 -15.72
N LYS A 174 -18.27 3.42 -15.31
CA LYS A 174 -18.36 3.04 -13.89
C LYS A 174 -16.97 2.99 -13.24
N ALA A 175 -15.99 2.36 -13.88
CA ALA A 175 -14.62 2.29 -13.38
C ALA A 175 -13.96 3.69 -13.30
N MET A 176 -14.22 4.58 -14.26
CA MET A 176 -13.76 5.97 -14.20
C MET A 176 -14.37 6.73 -13.01
N PHE A 177 -15.67 6.61 -12.77
CA PHE A 177 -16.33 7.25 -11.62
C PHE A 177 -15.87 6.66 -10.28
N GLU A 178 -15.67 5.33 -10.19
CA GLU A 178 -15.12 4.70 -8.99
C GLU A 178 -13.68 5.16 -8.72
N ALA A 179 -12.85 5.31 -9.76
CA ALA A 179 -11.51 5.87 -9.64
C ALA A 179 -11.54 7.34 -9.15
N GLU A 180 -12.42 8.18 -9.69
CA GLU A 180 -12.57 9.58 -9.25
C GLU A 180 -13.07 9.67 -7.80
N VAL A 181 -14.05 8.86 -7.41
CA VAL A 181 -14.57 8.79 -6.04
C VAL A 181 -13.49 8.29 -5.08
N ASN A 182 -12.68 7.31 -5.48
CA ASN A 182 -11.59 6.79 -4.65
C ASN A 182 -10.44 7.80 -4.54
N ALA A 183 -10.12 8.55 -5.58
CA ALA A 183 -9.16 9.66 -5.52
C ALA A 183 -9.63 10.74 -4.53
N LYS A 184 -10.87 11.22 -4.64
CA LYS A 184 -11.43 12.20 -3.70
C LYS A 184 -11.52 11.69 -2.26
N LYS A 185 -11.80 10.40 -2.05
CA LYS A 185 -11.73 9.76 -0.72
C LYS A 185 -10.30 9.72 -0.18
N ALA A 186 -9.32 9.38 -1.02
CA ALA A 186 -7.91 9.37 -0.62
C ALA A 186 -7.42 10.78 -0.26
N GLU A 187 -7.79 11.80 -1.04
CA GLU A 187 -7.55 13.21 -0.72
C GLU A 187 -8.20 13.63 0.60
N ALA A 188 -9.47 13.27 0.83
CA ALA A 188 -10.18 13.57 2.08
C ALA A 188 -9.54 12.89 3.30
N ASN A 189 -9.12 11.62 3.17
CA ASN A 189 -8.40 10.89 4.21
C ASN A 189 -7.03 11.53 4.49
N LEU A 190 -6.26 11.85 3.44
CA LEU A 190 -4.96 12.52 3.58
C LEU A 190 -5.10 13.89 4.25
N ALA A 191 -6.14 14.65 3.89
CA ALA A 191 -6.46 15.93 4.53
C ALA A 191 -6.84 15.76 6.01
N PHE A 192 -7.58 14.70 6.35
CA PHE A 192 -7.91 14.35 7.74
C PHE A 192 -6.66 13.94 8.53
N ASP A 193 -5.78 13.12 7.98
CA ASP A 193 -4.53 12.69 8.61
C ASP A 193 -3.53 13.84 8.76
N LEU A 194 -3.44 14.75 7.78
CA LEU A 194 -2.65 15.97 7.88
C LEU A 194 -3.22 16.90 8.96
N ARG A 195 -4.55 17.01 9.05
CA ARG A 195 -5.23 17.78 10.11
C ARG A 195 -5.00 17.18 11.50
N SER A 196 -5.08 15.86 11.64
CA SER A 196 -4.90 15.15 12.92
C SER A 196 -3.44 15.20 13.39
N THR A 197 -2.48 15.01 12.49
CA THR A 197 -1.05 15.17 12.79
C THR A 197 -0.67 16.60 13.13
N HIS A 198 -1.23 17.62 12.45
CA HIS A 198 -1.05 19.02 12.84
C HIS A 198 -1.58 19.28 14.25
N LEU A 199 -2.78 18.80 14.57
CA LEU A 199 -3.38 18.94 15.90
C LEU A 199 -2.55 18.21 16.97
N GLN A 200 -2.03 17.01 16.69
CA GLN A 200 -1.11 16.30 17.57
C GLN A 200 0.20 17.06 17.79
N GLN A 201 0.75 17.71 16.76
CA GLN A 201 1.93 18.57 16.90
C GLN A 201 1.63 19.81 17.77
N GLU A 202 0.46 20.43 17.63
CA GLU A 202 0.04 21.55 18.49
C GLU A 202 -0.17 21.11 19.94
N ILE A 203 -0.85 19.98 20.18
CA ILE A 203 -1.00 19.38 21.50
C ILE A 203 0.36 19.04 22.10
N SER A 204 1.29 18.44 21.34
CA SER A 204 2.63 18.12 21.82
C SER A 204 3.45 19.37 22.16
N LYS A 205 3.33 20.46 21.37
CA LYS A 205 3.93 21.76 21.70
C LYS A 205 3.35 22.32 23.01
N GLN A 206 2.03 22.25 23.19
CA GLN A 206 1.37 22.70 24.42
C GLN A 206 1.78 21.85 25.64
N GLN A 207 1.82 20.52 25.51
CA GLN A 207 2.29 19.60 26.55
C GLN A 207 3.72 19.90 26.97
N LYS A 208 4.65 20.06 26.02
CA LYS A 208 6.04 20.47 26.31
C LYS A 208 6.12 21.84 26.96
N PHE A 209 5.23 22.77 26.61
CA PHE A 209 5.17 24.08 27.26
C PHE A 209 4.69 23.99 28.72
N ILE A 210 3.70 23.13 28.99
CA ILE A 210 3.26 22.81 30.36
C ILE A 210 4.39 22.14 31.15
N GLU A 211 5.05 21.12 30.58
CA GLU A 211 6.20 20.44 31.19
C GLU A 211 7.35 21.42 31.50
N LEU A 212 7.64 22.37 30.60
CA LEU A 212 8.63 23.43 30.85
C LEU A 212 8.21 24.38 31.97
N ILE A 213 6.91 24.67 32.13
CA ILE A 213 6.39 25.47 33.25
C ILE A 213 6.49 24.70 34.56
N GLU A 214 6.09 23.44 34.58
CA GLU A 214 6.19 22.56 35.75
C GLU A 214 7.65 22.40 36.19
N ARG A 215 8.56 22.13 35.24
CA ARG A 215 9.99 22.03 35.49
C ARG A 215 10.58 23.36 35.98
N LYS A 216 10.19 24.50 35.39
CA LYS A 216 10.60 25.83 35.90
C LYS A 216 10.12 26.07 37.33
N LYS A 217 8.87 25.72 37.66
CA LYS A 217 8.34 25.84 39.03
C LYS A 217 9.08 24.92 40.00
N LEU A 218 9.42 23.69 39.59
CA LEU A 218 10.22 22.78 40.41
C LEU A 218 11.63 23.33 40.63
N THR A 219 12.28 23.89 39.60
CA THR A 219 13.58 24.55 39.75
C THR A 219 13.48 25.80 40.63
N GLU A 220 12.44 26.63 40.48
CA GLU A 220 12.22 27.82 41.32
C GLU A 220 11.98 27.45 42.80
N LEU A 221 11.25 26.36 43.06
CA LEU A 221 11.10 25.81 44.41
C LEU A 221 12.43 25.26 44.95
N GLN A 222 13.20 24.53 44.14
CA GLN A 222 14.54 24.05 44.52
C GLN A 222 15.52 25.21 44.79
N ASP A 223 15.49 26.27 43.99
CA ASP A 223 16.31 27.47 44.20
C ASP A 223 15.88 28.17 45.52
N GLN A 224 14.59 28.23 45.83
CA GLN A 224 14.10 28.72 47.13
C GLN A 224 14.55 27.84 48.30
N GLU A 225 14.50 26.51 48.16
CA GLU A 225 15.02 25.56 49.16
C GLU A 225 16.54 25.70 49.34
N ILE A 226 17.31 25.91 48.26
CA ILE A 226 18.75 26.18 48.30
C ILE A 226 19.03 27.51 49.00
N VAL A 227 18.27 28.57 48.72
CA VAL A 227 18.43 29.88 49.41
C VAL A 227 18.12 29.76 50.90
N LEU A 228 17.10 29.00 51.30
CA LEU A 228 16.82 28.72 52.71
C LEU A 228 17.96 27.91 53.36
N ALA A 229 18.44 26.84 52.69
CA ALA A 229 19.56 26.03 53.17
C ALA A 229 20.89 26.82 53.25
N GLU A 230 21.15 27.73 52.30
CA GLU A 230 22.27 28.67 52.35
C GLU A 230 22.15 29.62 53.56
N ASN A 231 20.95 30.13 53.84
CA ASN A 231 20.72 31.02 54.98
C ASN A 231 20.86 30.27 56.31
N ASP A 232 20.39 29.02 56.40
CA ASP A 232 20.60 28.14 57.56
C ASP A 232 22.09 27.80 57.75
N LEU A 233 22.83 27.55 56.67
CA LEU A 233 24.28 27.33 56.72
C LEU A 233 25.02 28.61 57.13
N LYS A 234 24.66 29.78 56.57
CA LYS A 234 25.23 31.08 56.97
C LYS A 234 24.94 31.38 58.44
N ALA A 235 23.73 31.09 58.92
CA ALA A 235 23.38 31.23 60.33
C ALA A 235 24.21 30.31 61.24
N LYS A 236 24.40 29.03 60.86
CA LYS A 236 25.27 28.09 61.59
C LYS A 236 26.74 28.50 61.56
N VAL A 237 27.26 28.94 60.42
CA VAL A 237 28.65 29.41 60.28
C VAL A 237 28.87 30.70 61.06
N ASN A 238 27.95 31.65 61.02
CA ASN A 238 28.04 32.87 61.82
C ASN A 238 27.96 32.57 63.32
N LEU A 239 27.07 31.67 63.76
CA LEU A 239 27.00 31.25 65.16
C LEU A 239 28.31 30.57 65.63
N LEU A 240 28.94 29.76 64.77
CA LEU A 240 30.24 29.17 65.04
C LEU A 240 31.37 30.22 65.04
N ALA A 241 31.32 31.21 64.14
CA ALA A 241 32.28 32.31 64.09
C ALA A 241 32.16 33.23 65.32
N ASP A 242 30.94 33.55 65.75
CA ASP A 242 30.67 34.32 66.98
C ASP A 242 31.12 33.54 68.22
N ALA A 243 30.92 32.22 68.26
CA ALA A 243 31.46 31.36 69.31
C ALA A 243 33.00 31.33 69.34
N GLN A 244 33.65 31.25 68.18
CA GLN A 244 35.11 31.34 68.05
C GLN A 244 35.65 32.72 68.45
N LEU A 245 34.97 33.81 68.04
CA LEU A 245 35.32 35.16 68.44
C LEU A 245 35.18 35.34 69.97
N TYR A 246 34.14 34.78 70.58
CA TYR A 246 33.96 34.80 72.03
C TYR A 246 35.06 34.02 72.76
N GLU A 247 35.42 32.82 72.29
CA GLU A 247 36.52 32.01 72.84
C GLU A 247 37.87 32.74 72.72
N ILE A 248 38.16 33.35 71.55
CA ILE A 248 39.37 34.14 71.33
C ILE A 248 39.38 35.38 72.23
N CYS A 249 38.26 36.10 72.37
CA CYS A 249 38.14 37.24 73.28
C CYS A 249 38.43 36.82 74.73
N GLN A 250 37.80 35.75 75.23
CA GLN A 250 38.04 35.26 76.59
C GLN A 250 39.50 34.83 76.81
N LEU A 251 40.11 34.14 75.85
CA LEU A 251 41.51 33.72 75.91
C LEU A 251 42.48 34.92 75.84
N THR A 252 42.10 35.99 75.14
CA THR A 252 42.87 37.24 75.04
C THR A 252 42.71 38.11 76.29
N GLU A 253 41.51 38.19 76.88
CA GLU A 253 41.27 38.83 78.18
C GLU A 253 42.02 38.10 79.30
N GLY A 254 42.03 36.76 79.29
CA GLY A 254 42.84 35.95 80.21
C GLY A 254 44.33 36.28 80.12
N LYS A 255 44.90 36.34 78.90
CA LYS A 255 46.29 36.77 78.67
C LYS A 255 46.54 38.21 79.14
N LYS A 256 45.63 39.14 78.86
CA LYS A 256 45.73 40.54 79.32
C LYS A 256 45.74 40.63 80.85
N ARG A 257 44.95 39.79 81.54
CA ARG A 257 44.89 39.70 83.00
C ARG A 257 46.18 39.11 83.59
N GLN A 258 46.77 38.08 82.95
CA GLN A 258 48.07 37.54 83.34
C GLN A 258 49.19 38.59 83.21
N ILE A 259 49.22 39.35 82.11
CA ILE A 259 50.23 40.40 81.89
C ILE A 259 50.09 41.55 82.90
N LEU A 260 48.86 41.97 83.21
CA LEU A 260 48.59 42.98 84.25
C LEU A 260 49.05 42.50 85.64
N ALA A 261 48.68 41.29 86.05
CA ALA A 261 49.09 40.73 87.34
C ALA A 261 50.62 40.55 87.45
N ALA A 262 51.30 40.17 86.36
CA ALA A 262 52.76 40.09 86.33
C ALA A 262 53.41 41.49 86.46
N ALA A 263 52.87 42.50 85.78
CA ALA A 263 53.36 43.88 85.88
C ALA A 263 53.11 44.50 87.27
N GLU A 264 51.99 44.18 87.92
CA GLU A 264 51.70 44.58 89.30
C GLU A 264 52.67 43.90 90.30
N ALA A 265 52.94 42.60 90.15
CA ALA A 265 53.91 41.88 90.97
C ALA A 265 55.35 42.43 90.81
N ASP A 266 55.75 42.78 89.60
CA ASP A 266 57.05 43.43 89.36
C ASP A 266 57.13 44.84 89.97
N ALA A 267 56.03 45.62 89.93
CA ALA A 267 55.96 46.92 90.57
C ALA A 267 56.04 46.85 92.11
N GLU A 268 55.41 45.84 92.73
CA GLU A 268 55.54 45.58 94.17
C GLU A 268 56.96 45.14 94.55
N ARG A 269 57.58 44.25 93.76
CA ARG A 269 58.98 43.82 93.96
C ARG A 269 59.95 45.01 93.96
N ILE A 270 59.79 45.95 93.02
CA ILE A 270 60.63 47.15 92.95
C ILE A 270 60.40 48.09 94.15
N LYS A 271 59.14 48.27 94.60
CA LYS A 271 58.84 49.04 95.82
C LYS A 271 59.51 48.46 97.06
N LEU A 272 59.45 47.13 97.23
CA LEU A 272 60.00 46.46 98.42
C LEU A 272 61.54 46.52 98.47
N ILE A 273 62.20 46.41 97.32
CA ILE A 273 63.66 46.59 97.21
C ILE A 273 64.04 48.04 97.53
N GLY A 274 63.33 49.03 96.96
CA GLY A 274 63.60 50.45 97.22
C GLY A 274 63.38 50.87 98.68
N GLN A 275 62.42 50.26 99.38
CA GLN A 275 62.24 50.46 100.83
C GLN A 275 63.41 49.87 101.63
N ALA A 276 63.83 48.64 101.33
CA ALA A 276 64.96 48.00 102.01
C ALA A 276 66.29 48.75 101.80
N GLU A 277 66.53 49.33 100.61
CA GLU A 277 67.71 50.16 100.35
C GLU A 277 67.68 51.50 101.11
N SER A 278 66.49 52.10 101.27
CA SER A 278 66.29 53.32 102.06
C SER A 278 66.63 53.11 103.54
N ASP A 279 66.10 52.05 104.16
CA ASP A 279 66.37 51.73 105.57
C ASP A 279 67.86 51.41 105.79
N ALA A 280 68.49 50.70 104.86
CA ALA A 280 69.93 50.42 104.87
C ALA A 280 70.82 51.65 104.63
N ALA A 281 70.27 52.75 104.10
CA ALA A 281 70.94 54.03 103.97
C ALA A 281 70.79 54.88 105.25
N GLU A 282 69.60 54.90 105.88
CA GLU A 282 69.38 55.66 107.12
C GLU A 282 70.27 55.15 108.27
N ILE A 283 70.39 53.83 108.41
CA ILE A 283 71.23 53.20 109.44
C ILE A 283 72.71 53.55 109.25
N ARG A 284 73.21 53.58 108.01
CA ARG A 284 74.58 54.01 107.69
C ARG A 284 74.79 55.50 108.00
N GLY A 285 73.84 56.36 107.60
CA GLY A 285 73.89 57.79 107.89
C GLY A 285 73.95 58.11 109.40
N ARG A 286 73.18 57.41 110.24
CA ARG A 286 73.26 57.56 111.70
C ARG A 286 74.60 57.09 112.28
N ALA A 287 75.16 55.99 111.78
CA ALA A 287 76.44 55.47 112.25
C ALA A 287 77.60 56.44 111.93
N GLU A 288 77.63 56.99 110.71
CA GLU A 288 78.63 57.98 110.31
C GLU A 288 78.50 59.29 111.09
N ALA A 289 77.27 59.77 111.34
CA ALA A 289 77.02 60.96 112.16
C ALA A 289 77.52 60.80 113.61
N HIS A 290 77.33 59.63 114.23
CA HIS A 290 77.88 59.35 115.57
C HIS A 290 79.42 59.27 115.59
N GLY A 291 80.03 58.69 114.54
CA GLY A 291 81.49 58.69 114.37
C GLY A 291 82.08 60.09 114.17
N MET A 292 81.35 60.99 113.50
CA MET A 292 81.74 62.38 113.32
C MET A 292 81.60 63.21 114.62
N LEU A 293 80.50 63.02 115.37
CA LEU A 293 80.26 63.72 116.65
C LEU A 293 81.32 63.37 117.70
N THR A 294 81.73 62.10 117.79
CA THR A 294 82.77 61.65 118.73
C THR A 294 84.16 62.15 118.36
N LYS A 295 84.49 62.24 117.06
CA LYS A 295 85.71 62.93 116.61
C LYS A 295 85.68 64.43 116.88
N ALA A 296 84.52 65.08 116.71
CA ALA A 296 84.36 66.52 116.94
C ALA A 296 84.43 66.92 118.42
N SER A 297 83.98 66.05 119.35
CA SER A 297 84.10 66.33 120.79
C SER A 297 85.54 66.13 121.31
N ALA A 298 86.27 65.13 120.82
CA ALA A 298 87.68 64.91 121.17
C ALA A 298 88.60 66.06 120.72
N LEU A 299 88.29 66.71 119.60
CA LEU A 299 89.11 67.80 119.04
C LEU A 299 88.89 69.18 119.68
N LYS A 300 87.91 69.36 120.57
CA LYS A 300 87.39 70.71 120.84
C LYS A 300 88.09 71.51 121.94
N GLN A 301 88.68 70.89 122.96
CA GLN A 301 89.14 71.68 124.13
C GLN A 301 90.24 71.09 125.04
N PHE A 302 91.24 70.42 124.46
CA PHE A 302 92.58 70.51 125.05
C PHE A 302 93.21 71.84 124.63
N GLY A 303 93.01 72.87 125.46
CA GLY A 303 94.04 73.90 125.62
C GLY A 303 95.27 73.26 126.29
N GLU A 304 96.46 73.69 125.88
CA GLU A 304 97.76 73.20 126.38
C GLU A 304 98.06 71.69 126.19
N ALA A 305 98.39 71.27 124.95
CA ALA A 305 99.50 70.34 124.64
C ALA A 305 99.60 69.91 123.16
N ALA A 306 98.47 69.70 122.46
CA ALA A 306 98.46 68.88 121.23
C ALA A 306 99.02 69.54 119.95
N ILE A 307 99.13 70.87 119.91
CA ILE A 307 99.53 71.63 118.71
C ILE A 307 100.99 71.36 118.30
N LEU A 308 101.82 70.82 119.20
CA LEU A 308 103.22 70.50 118.92
C LEU A 308 103.47 69.11 118.30
N SER A 309 102.45 68.23 118.25
CA SER A 309 102.63 66.86 117.71
C SER A 309 102.05 66.69 116.30
N LEU A 310 100.85 67.22 116.04
CA LEU A 310 100.15 66.95 114.77
C LEU A 310 100.72 67.75 113.57
N THR A 311 101.41 68.87 113.82
CA THR A 311 102.08 69.65 112.77
C THR A 311 103.40 69.02 112.30
N LEU A 312 103.98 68.10 113.08
CA LEU A 312 105.25 67.43 112.77
C LEU A 312 105.08 66.09 112.02
N GLU A 313 103.88 65.50 112.02
CA GLU A 313 103.65 64.13 111.51
C GLU A 313 103.18 64.03 110.06
N ASN A 314 102.63 65.09 109.45
CA ASN A 314 102.13 65.07 108.06
C ASN A 314 102.89 65.97 107.08
N LEU A 315 103.92 66.69 107.53
CA LEU A 315 104.77 67.52 106.66
C LEU A 315 105.53 66.73 105.55
N PRO A 316 105.87 65.42 105.71
CA PRO A 316 106.51 64.65 104.63
C PRO A 316 105.59 64.27 103.47
N LYS A 317 104.25 64.30 103.63
CA LYS A 317 103.34 63.85 102.55
C LYS A 317 103.11 64.90 101.46
N ILE A 318 103.26 66.18 101.78
CA ILE A 318 103.23 67.24 100.76
C ILE A 318 104.50 67.15 99.87
N ALA A 319 105.63 66.64 100.37
CA ALA A 319 106.85 66.47 99.58
C ALA A 319 106.75 65.43 98.46
N ALA A 320 105.88 64.41 98.60
CA ALA A 320 105.61 63.45 97.53
C ALA A 320 104.77 64.04 96.39
N GLU A 321 103.88 64.99 96.70
CA GLU A 321 102.97 65.63 95.73
C GLU A 321 103.54 66.91 95.10
N ILE A 322 104.72 67.37 95.54
CA ILE A 322 105.48 68.47 94.91
C ILE A 322 106.39 67.97 93.76
N SER A 323 106.66 66.66 93.66
CA SER A 323 107.65 66.08 92.74
C SER A 323 107.10 65.07 91.71
N ALA A 324 105.83 64.68 91.82
CA ALA A 324 105.16 63.82 90.84
C ALA A 324 104.59 64.66 89.66
N PRO A 325 104.63 64.16 88.42
CA PRO A 325 105.07 65.00 87.30
C PRO A 325 103.89 65.66 86.55
N LEU A 326 104.07 66.63 85.64
CA LEU A 326 104.92 66.53 84.44
C LEU A 326 104.66 65.25 83.58
N SER A 327 103.60 64.49 83.89
CA SER A 327 102.91 63.54 83.01
C SER A 327 101.49 64.04 82.72
N LYS A 328 101.41 65.35 82.51
CA LYS A 328 100.41 65.89 81.60
C LYS A 328 100.85 65.38 80.21
N THR A 329 99.92 64.76 79.49
CA THR A 329 100.03 64.36 78.07
C THR A 329 101.18 63.43 77.70
N ASP A 330 100.84 62.19 77.36
CA ASP A 330 101.21 61.44 76.14
C ASP A 330 100.37 60.15 76.21
N GLU A 331 99.49 59.78 75.28
CA GLU A 331 99.44 60.09 73.85
C GLU A 331 98.14 60.78 73.37
N ILE A 332 98.30 61.68 72.40
CA ILE A 332 97.31 61.92 71.34
C ILE A 332 97.84 61.21 70.09
N VAL A 333 97.22 60.09 69.70
CA VAL A 333 97.43 59.38 68.42
C VAL A 333 96.05 58.95 67.93
N LEU A 334 95.38 59.58 66.95
CA LEU A 334 95.82 60.35 65.78
C LEU A 334 96.40 59.52 64.63
N LEU A 335 95.49 59.00 63.82
CA LEU A 335 95.54 58.97 62.35
C LEU A 335 96.89 58.64 61.66
N SER A 336 96.95 57.42 61.12
CA SER A 336 97.29 57.20 59.70
C SER A 336 96.63 55.89 59.29
N GLY A 337 95.58 55.94 58.48
CA GLY A 337 95.71 55.73 57.03
C GLY A 337 95.40 54.25 56.76
N ASP A 338 94.24 53.92 56.23
CA ASP A 338 93.99 54.20 54.82
C ASP A 338 92.63 54.85 54.50
N THR A 339 92.63 55.58 53.39
CA THR A 339 91.52 56.28 52.77
C THR A 339 90.57 55.32 52.04
N GLY A 340 89.25 55.51 51.99
CA GLY A 340 88.41 56.46 52.71
C GLY A 340 86.94 56.19 52.33
N ASN A 341 86.05 56.10 53.31
CA ASN A 341 84.61 55.92 53.07
C ASN A 341 83.80 56.48 54.24
N LEU A 342 83.01 57.52 54.00
CA LEU A 342 82.30 58.29 55.03
C LEU A 342 80.82 57.92 55.07
N THR A 343 80.47 56.79 55.67
CA THR A 343 79.08 56.33 55.79
C THR A 343 78.31 57.04 56.89
N LYS A 344 77.71 58.18 56.54
CA LYS A 344 76.48 58.71 57.16
C LYS A 344 75.54 59.24 56.08
N VAL A 345 74.24 59.28 56.40
CA VAL A 345 73.14 59.98 55.69
C VAL A 345 72.41 59.18 54.58
N VAL A 346 71.24 58.63 54.97
CA VAL A 346 69.93 58.63 54.26
C VAL A 346 69.70 57.72 53.01
N SER A 347 68.81 56.74 53.21
CA SER A 347 67.82 56.07 52.31
C SER A 347 68.00 55.97 50.78
N GLN A 348 67.73 54.77 50.20
CA GLN A 348 66.61 54.51 49.24
C GLN A 348 66.47 53.05 48.73
N ILE A 349 65.30 52.76 48.13
CA ILE A 349 64.63 51.48 47.73
C ILE A 349 64.31 51.58 46.22
N PRO A 350 64.40 50.56 45.30
CA PRO A 350 63.78 49.20 45.32
C PRO A 350 64.70 48.11 44.64
N PRO A 351 64.34 47.19 43.69
CA PRO A 351 63.08 46.53 43.27
C PRO A 351 63.10 45.00 42.88
N THR A 352 61.90 44.49 42.54
CA THR A 352 61.55 43.41 41.55
C THR A 352 61.83 41.92 41.87
N LEU A 353 60.88 40.97 41.73
CA LEU A 353 60.06 40.55 40.56
C LEU A 353 60.87 39.87 39.44
N GLN A 354 61.27 38.62 39.66
CA GLN A 354 61.79 37.69 38.65
C GLN A 354 61.59 36.22 39.10
N ALA A 355 61.80 35.27 38.18
CA ALA A 355 62.09 33.85 38.43
C ALA A 355 60.96 32.82 38.71
N MET A 356 59.69 33.08 38.38
CA MET A 356 58.70 32.01 38.15
C MET A 356 57.98 32.16 36.81
N THR A 357 58.40 31.34 35.82
CA THR A 357 57.72 31.05 34.53
C THR A 357 57.30 32.26 33.67
N GLY A 358 58.05 32.75 32.68
CA GLY A 358 59.26 32.19 32.07
C GLY A 358 59.01 31.43 30.76
N ILE A 359 58.38 32.06 29.76
CA ILE A 359 58.42 31.70 28.33
C ILE A 359 57.94 32.92 27.51
N ASP A 360 58.79 33.42 26.61
CA ASP A 360 58.43 34.35 25.54
C ASP A 360 59.23 33.95 24.31
N VAL A 361 58.54 33.45 23.27
CA VAL A 361 59.19 32.83 22.12
C VAL A 361 58.47 33.20 20.83
N LYS A 362 58.93 34.30 20.23
CA LYS A 362 59.72 34.40 18.98
C LYS A 362 60.01 33.14 18.11
N LYS A 363 59.27 32.02 18.24
CA LYS A 363 59.27 30.83 17.37
C LYS A 363 57.94 30.63 16.64
N THR A 364 56.99 31.54 16.82
CA THR A 364 55.76 31.70 16.01
C THR A 364 56.01 32.12 14.56
N LEU A 365 57.26 32.14 14.09
CA LEU A 365 57.66 32.64 12.77
C LEU A 365 58.37 31.62 11.85
N SER A 366 58.50 30.34 12.25
CA SER A 366 59.30 29.34 11.50
C SER A 366 58.58 28.02 11.19
N LYS A 367 57.25 28.06 10.94
CA LYS A 367 56.50 26.96 10.30
C LYS A 367 55.63 27.43 9.12
N ILE A 368 56.06 28.51 8.45
CA ILE A 368 55.67 28.79 7.06
C ILE A 368 56.62 28.01 6.13
N THR A 369 56.46 26.69 6.12
CA THR A 369 56.99 25.72 5.13
C THR A 369 56.26 24.41 5.42
N GLY A 370 55.31 24.02 4.56
CA GLY A 370 54.44 22.86 4.81
C GLY A 370 53.13 22.89 4.05
N ALA A 371 53.17 23.30 2.78
CA ALA A 371 52.20 22.82 1.80
C ALA A 371 52.94 21.71 1.03
N HIS A 372 52.60 20.47 1.38
CA HIS A 372 53.35 19.23 1.13
C HIS A 372 54.62 19.04 2.00
#